data_AF-A0A9E4TN79-F1
#
_entry.id   AF-A0A9E4TN79-F1
#
_cell.length_a   1.000
_cell.length_b   1.000
_cell.length_c   1.000
_cell.angle_alpha   90.00
_cell.angle_beta   90.00
_cell.angle_gamma   90.00
#
_symmetry.space_group_name_H-M   'P 1'
#
loop_
_entity.id
_entity.type
_entity.pdbx_description
1 polymer ?
#
loop_
_entity_poly.entity_id
_entity_poly.type
_entity_poly.pdbx_seq_one_letter_code
_entity_poly.pdbx_strand_id
1 'polypeptide(L)'
;MAKPEFEIRMVKENLDLAMALLQAVQEEKITAKQLFRDGPEEMFVAFAVDNGGPDQTELTRRAANQARAAFALSVIQTQRSLDRVFINPPLEEENPDLRAARCVMFLLNNTVFANLFAPVWDCPPEYRRRFEVRPIHLLLDAAELHGKGLSWDHVGGLPQYLELLVYFANWIEDLHELDKQPVPGPTDLWVNDPDKELEQVVVLATPARAENIDGPVARFVVEQCEVGGKNLVLAKELYAGFQVWCRQTGLDDVSQRSFGMQLTAMGFLRRRRGRGKHWWDGIRLSGVSEPAVEETFAGRSPALANGHYGGYQPELPT
;
A
#
# COMPACT_ATOMS: atom_id res chain seq x y z
N MET A 1 -7.60 -0.14 -1.02
CA MET A 1 -6.29 0.20 -0.42
C MET A 1 -5.67 1.20 -1.36
N ALA A 2 -5.00 2.23 -0.86
CA ALA A 2 -4.28 3.15 -1.75
C ALA A 2 -3.18 2.38 -2.48
N LYS A 3 -2.79 2.84 -3.67
CA LYS A 3 -1.73 2.18 -4.43
C LYS A 3 -0.37 2.46 -3.76
N PRO A 4 0.56 1.49 -3.65
CA PRO A 4 1.83 1.68 -2.96
C PRO A 4 2.65 2.89 -3.44
N GLU A 5 2.70 3.15 -4.74
CA GLU A 5 3.37 4.31 -5.34
C GLU A 5 2.76 5.64 -4.87
N PHE A 6 1.43 5.70 -4.74
CA PHE A 6 0.73 6.88 -4.24
C PHE A 6 1.01 7.11 -2.74
N GLU A 7 1.06 6.04 -1.94
CA GLU A 7 1.41 6.13 -0.53
C GLU A 7 2.83 6.71 -0.33
N ILE A 8 3.79 6.31 -1.17
CA ILE A 8 5.17 6.82 -1.12
C ILE A 8 5.21 8.31 -1.52
N ARG A 9 4.50 8.70 -2.59
CA ARG A 9 4.42 10.11 -3.00
C ARG A 9 3.81 11.00 -1.91
N MET A 10 2.77 10.53 -1.23
CA MET A 10 2.16 11.30 -0.13
C MET A 10 3.10 11.52 1.06
N VAL A 11 3.85 10.49 1.48
CA VAL A 11 4.80 10.68 2.59
C VAL A 11 6.00 11.54 2.21
N LYS A 12 6.38 11.54 0.93
CA LYS A 12 7.36 12.48 0.36
C LYS A 12 6.86 13.92 0.46
N GLU A 13 5.63 14.20 0.01
CA GLU A 13 5.02 15.53 0.10
C GLU A 13 4.89 16.03 1.56
N ASN A 14 4.50 15.14 2.47
CA ASN A 14 4.44 15.46 3.89
C ASN A 14 5.83 15.82 4.47
N LEU A 15 6.88 15.10 4.06
CA LEU A 15 8.24 15.39 4.47
C LEU A 15 8.73 16.72 3.89
N ASP A 16 8.48 16.98 2.60
CA ASP A 16 8.82 18.26 1.96
C ASP A 16 8.20 19.43 2.70
N LEU A 17 6.90 19.33 3.04
CA LEU A 17 6.20 20.37 3.78
C LEU A 17 6.82 20.59 5.16
N ALA A 18 7.09 19.51 5.90
CA ALA A 18 7.71 19.61 7.24
C ALA A 18 9.10 20.27 7.17
N MET A 19 9.87 19.98 6.12
CA MET A 19 11.20 20.54 5.91
C MET A 19 11.16 21.99 5.46
N ALA A 20 10.22 22.36 4.60
CA ALA A 20 9.97 23.75 4.23
C ALA A 20 9.55 24.60 5.45
N LEU A 21 8.70 24.06 6.33
CA LEU A 21 8.32 24.72 7.57
C LEU A 21 9.50 24.89 8.52
N LEU A 22 10.33 23.85 8.68
CA LEU A 22 11.56 23.95 9.48
C LEU A 22 12.49 25.04 8.95
N GLN A 23 12.73 25.06 7.63
CA GLN A 23 13.57 26.08 7.00
C GLN A 23 13.00 27.48 7.20
N ALA A 24 11.69 27.66 7.00
CA ALA A 24 11.03 28.94 7.17
C ALA A 24 11.08 29.45 8.62
N VAL A 25 11.03 28.56 9.61
CA VAL A 25 11.21 28.91 11.03
C VAL A 25 12.66 29.27 11.35
N GLN A 26 13.62 28.52 10.82
CA GLN A 26 15.06 28.77 11.02
C GLN A 26 15.52 30.09 10.36
N GLU A 27 14.94 30.44 9.23
CA GLU A 27 15.17 31.71 8.53
C GLU A 27 14.29 32.85 9.06
N GLU A 28 13.53 32.63 10.14
CA GLU A 28 12.59 33.59 10.75
C GLU A 28 11.54 34.17 9.78
N LYS A 29 11.26 33.49 8.66
CA LYS A 29 10.14 33.80 7.75
C LYS A 29 8.79 33.48 8.40
N ILE A 30 8.77 32.51 9.31
CA ILE A 30 7.65 32.21 10.21
C ILE A 30 8.13 32.45 11.63
N THR A 31 7.53 33.42 12.31
CA THR A 31 7.91 33.80 13.68
C THR A 31 6.89 33.34 14.71
N ALA A 32 7.35 33.04 15.92
CA ALA A 32 6.47 32.71 17.04
C ALA A 32 5.52 33.86 17.38
N LYS A 33 5.94 35.10 17.16
CA LYS A 33 5.10 36.28 17.37
C LYS A 33 3.89 36.29 16.43
N GLN A 34 4.11 36.05 15.13
CA GLN A 34 3.03 36.00 14.14
C GLN A 34 2.04 34.87 14.40
N LEU A 35 2.52 33.70 14.83
CA LEU A 35 1.67 32.52 15.06
C LEU A 35 0.91 32.55 16.39
N PHE A 36 1.52 33.07 17.46
CA PHE A 36 1.02 32.89 18.83
C PHE A 36 0.78 34.18 19.61
N ARG A 37 1.22 35.34 19.12
CA ARG A 37 1.07 36.62 19.86
C ARG A 37 0.24 37.66 19.12
N ASP A 38 0.31 37.68 17.80
CA ASP A 38 -0.41 38.64 16.94
C ASP A 38 -1.61 37.98 16.20
N GLY A 39 -1.91 36.71 16.47
CA GLY A 39 -3.05 35.97 15.89
C GLY A 39 -4.40 36.30 16.56
N PRO A 40 -5.55 36.03 15.91
CA PRO A 40 -6.86 36.26 16.52
C PRO A 40 -6.97 35.47 17.83
N GLU A 41 -7.54 36.09 18.88
CA GLU A 41 -7.59 35.55 20.26
C GLU A 41 -8.18 34.12 20.33
N GLU A 42 -9.01 33.74 19.36
CA GLU A 42 -9.62 32.41 19.25
C GLU A 42 -8.65 31.29 18.77
N MET A 43 -7.50 31.64 18.19
CA MET A 43 -6.49 30.70 17.67
C MET A 43 -5.37 30.40 18.68
N PHE A 44 -5.50 30.85 19.93
CA PHE A 44 -4.67 30.39 21.06
C PHE A 44 -5.02 28.94 21.40
N VAL A 45 -4.67 28.02 20.50
CA VAL A 45 -4.92 26.58 20.66
C VAL A 45 -4.08 26.02 21.80
N ALA A 46 -4.72 25.81 22.96
CA ALA A 46 -4.63 24.71 23.94
C ALA A 46 -3.30 24.00 24.27
N PHE A 47 -2.12 24.53 23.91
CA PHE A 47 -0.81 23.91 24.17
C PHE A 47 0.25 24.89 24.71
N ALA A 48 -0.17 26.07 25.17
CA ALA A 48 0.69 26.99 25.88
C ALA A 48 0.86 26.50 27.33
N VAL A 49 2.03 25.94 27.64
CA VAL A 49 2.40 25.57 29.01
C VAL A 49 2.72 26.82 29.85
N ASP A 50 2.99 27.96 29.21
CA ASP A 50 3.28 29.25 29.87
C ASP A 50 2.50 30.42 29.26
N ASN A 51 2.14 31.38 30.12
CA ASN A 51 1.31 32.56 29.84
C ASN A 51 1.82 33.50 28.71
N GLY A 52 2.99 33.24 28.11
CA GLY A 52 3.61 34.05 27.05
C GLY A 52 3.65 33.39 25.67
N GLY A 53 3.12 32.16 25.53
CA GLY A 53 3.26 31.34 24.33
C GLY A 53 4.70 30.87 24.07
N PRO A 54 4.92 29.93 23.14
CA PRO A 54 6.27 29.49 22.78
C PRO A 54 7.08 30.64 22.18
N ASP A 55 8.38 30.71 22.52
CA ASP A 55 9.32 31.63 21.89
C ASP A 55 9.87 31.06 20.57
N GLN A 56 10.75 31.80 19.89
CA GLN A 56 11.30 31.38 18.60
C GLN A 56 12.15 30.10 18.72
N THR A 57 12.84 29.92 19.84
CA THR A 57 13.64 28.73 20.12
C THR A 57 12.75 27.50 20.27
N GLU A 58 11.65 27.62 21.01
CA GLU A 58 10.65 26.57 21.18
C GLU A 58 9.92 26.27 19.87
N LEU A 59 9.59 27.28 19.05
CA LEU A 59 9.02 27.08 17.72
C LEU A 59 9.99 26.29 16.82
N THR A 60 11.28 26.64 16.82
CA THR A 60 12.33 25.93 16.07
C THR A 60 12.42 24.48 16.52
N ARG A 61 12.38 24.23 17.83
CA ARG A 61 12.39 22.87 18.40
C ARG A 61 11.17 22.06 17.93
N ARG A 62 9.99 22.65 17.94
CA ARG A 62 8.73 22.00 17.48
C ARG A 62 8.79 21.67 16.00
N ALA A 63 9.24 22.61 15.16
CA ALA A 63 9.40 22.37 13.73
C ALA A 63 10.43 21.26 13.46
N ALA A 64 11.55 21.23 14.20
CA ALA A 64 12.56 20.18 14.07
C ALA A 64 12.02 18.80 14.48
N ASN A 65 11.17 18.75 15.52
CA ASN A 65 10.49 17.52 15.92
C ASN A 65 9.50 17.05 14.86
N GLN A 66 8.74 17.96 14.25
CA GLN A 66 7.84 17.64 13.15
C GLN A 66 8.59 17.09 11.94
N ALA A 67 9.71 17.69 11.55
CA ALA A 67 10.56 17.21 10.47
C ALA A 67 11.10 15.80 10.74
N ARG A 68 11.59 15.54 11.96
CA ARG A 68 12.05 14.19 12.38
C ARG A 68 10.92 13.16 12.35
N ALA A 69 9.72 13.53 12.82
CA ALA A 69 8.56 12.65 12.79
C ALA A 69 8.10 12.35 11.35
N ALA A 70 8.09 13.36 10.48
CA ALA A 70 7.76 13.20 9.07
C ALA A 70 8.75 12.30 8.34
N PHE A 71 10.06 12.45 8.62
CA PHE A 71 11.10 11.59 8.08
C PHE A 71 10.95 10.14 8.57
N ALA A 72 10.69 9.93 9.86
CA ALA A 72 10.48 8.58 10.37
C ALA A 72 9.24 7.91 9.76
N LEU A 73 8.15 8.68 9.60
CA LEU A 73 6.94 8.22 8.92
C LEU A 73 7.22 7.86 7.46
N SER A 74 7.99 8.67 6.72
CA SER A 74 8.29 8.38 5.33
C SER A 74 9.12 7.11 5.18
N VAL A 75 10.09 6.86 6.06
CA VAL A 75 10.86 5.60 6.09
C VAL A 75 9.94 4.40 6.33
N ILE A 76 9.17 4.41 7.43
CA ILE A 76 8.34 3.27 7.83
C ILE A 76 7.25 2.99 6.80
N GLN A 77 6.58 4.03 6.31
CA GLN A 77 5.51 3.84 5.33
C GLN A 77 6.06 3.37 3.99
N THR A 78 7.22 3.90 3.54
CA THR A 78 7.84 3.45 2.29
C THR A 78 8.25 2.00 2.38
N GLN A 79 8.91 1.57 3.48
CA GLN A 79 9.23 0.16 3.68
C GLN A 79 7.98 -0.72 3.63
N ARG A 80 6.89 -0.33 4.32
CA ARG A 80 5.61 -1.06 4.28
C ARG A 80 4.96 -1.11 2.90
N SER A 81 5.19 -0.11 2.06
CA SER A 81 4.73 -0.10 0.66
C SER A 81 5.58 -1.07 -0.17
N LEU A 82 6.90 -1.06 0.01
CA LEU A 82 7.82 -1.97 -0.66
C LEU A 82 7.54 -3.44 -0.29
N ASP A 83 7.30 -3.75 0.98
CA ASP A 83 7.01 -5.11 1.44
C ASP A 83 5.69 -5.68 0.86
N ARG A 84 4.79 -4.83 0.36
CA ARG A 84 3.57 -5.25 -0.34
C ARG A 84 3.81 -5.56 -1.82
N VAL A 85 4.83 -4.94 -2.43
CA VAL A 85 5.16 -5.10 -3.85
C VAL A 85 6.19 -6.22 -4.03
N PHE A 86 7.19 -6.28 -3.16
CA PHE A 86 8.31 -7.18 -3.29
C PHE A 86 8.28 -8.27 -2.22
N ILE A 87 8.34 -9.53 -2.65
CA ILE A 87 8.26 -10.70 -1.77
C ILE A 87 9.65 -11.11 -1.27
N ASN A 88 10.66 -11.01 -2.13
CA ASN A 88 12.02 -11.44 -1.82
C ASN A 88 12.75 -10.40 -0.96
N PRO A 89 13.70 -10.81 -0.11
CA PRO A 89 14.52 -9.89 0.66
C PRO A 89 15.34 -8.98 -0.26
N PRO A 90 15.70 -7.76 0.20
CA PRO A 90 16.38 -6.77 -0.62
C PRO A 90 17.65 -7.28 -1.32
N LEU A 91 18.43 -8.15 -0.68
CA LEU A 91 19.69 -8.66 -1.22
C LEU A 91 19.53 -9.62 -2.41
N GLU A 92 18.37 -10.24 -2.55
CA GLU A 92 18.06 -11.19 -3.63
C GLU A 92 17.53 -10.51 -4.89
N GLU A 93 17.42 -9.18 -4.87
CA GLU A 93 16.96 -8.40 -6.02
C GLU A 93 17.92 -8.50 -7.21
N GLU A 94 17.37 -8.75 -8.40
CA GLU A 94 18.12 -8.98 -9.63
C GLU A 94 18.72 -7.67 -10.16
N ASN A 95 17.92 -6.60 -10.18
CA ASN A 95 18.38 -5.30 -10.61
C ASN A 95 19.33 -4.71 -9.57
N PRO A 96 20.58 -4.37 -9.93
CA PRO A 96 21.60 -3.92 -8.96
C PRO A 96 21.25 -2.58 -8.31
N ASP A 97 20.64 -1.64 -9.05
CA ASP A 97 20.27 -0.32 -8.53
C ASP A 97 19.06 -0.43 -7.60
N LEU A 98 18.05 -1.22 -7.99
CA LEU A 98 16.90 -1.49 -7.13
C LEU A 98 17.31 -2.25 -5.86
N ARG A 99 18.21 -3.24 -5.99
CA ARG A 99 18.80 -3.95 -4.86
C ARG A 99 19.43 -2.98 -3.87
N ALA A 100 20.29 -2.09 -4.36
CA ALA A 100 20.95 -1.09 -3.52
C ALA A 100 19.92 -0.17 -2.86
N ALA A 101 18.95 0.35 -3.61
CA ALA A 101 17.90 1.21 -3.08
C ALA A 101 17.10 0.51 -1.97
N ARG A 102 16.63 -0.72 -2.22
CA ARG A 102 15.88 -1.52 -1.25
C ARG A 102 16.71 -1.83 -0.01
N CYS A 103 18.01 -2.09 -0.15
CA CYS A 103 18.90 -2.28 1.00
C CYS A 103 19.06 -1.01 1.84
N VAL A 104 19.19 0.16 1.19
CA VAL A 104 19.23 1.47 1.87
C VAL A 104 17.94 1.70 2.68
N MET A 105 16.78 1.50 2.06
CA MET A 105 15.48 1.69 2.74
C MET A 105 15.29 0.70 3.89
N PHE A 106 15.68 -0.56 3.71
CA PHE A 106 15.64 -1.58 4.76
C PHE A 106 16.49 -1.20 5.97
N LEU A 107 17.74 -0.76 5.74
CA LEU A 107 18.64 -0.33 6.81
C LEU A 107 18.12 0.92 7.54
N LEU A 108 17.57 1.89 6.80
CA LEU A 108 16.93 3.05 7.39
C LEU A 108 15.74 2.63 8.27
N ASN A 109 14.90 1.72 7.78
CA ASN A 109 13.75 1.25 8.53
C ASN A 109 14.16 0.49 9.80
N ASN A 110 15.14 -0.41 9.74
CA ASN A 110 15.64 -1.10 10.94
C ASN A 110 16.13 -0.11 12.00
N THR A 111 16.83 0.93 11.56
CA THR A 111 17.39 1.99 12.40
C THR A 111 16.31 2.85 13.05
N VAL A 112 15.31 3.28 12.26
CA VAL A 112 14.24 4.20 12.71
C VAL A 112 13.17 3.46 13.52
N PHE A 113 12.80 2.25 13.11
CA PHE A 113 11.72 1.48 13.72
C PHE A 113 12.05 1.05 15.15
N ALA A 114 13.33 0.81 15.46
CA ALA A 114 13.77 0.43 16.80
C ALA A 114 13.67 1.59 17.81
N ASN A 115 14.04 2.81 17.41
CA ASN A 115 13.97 4.00 18.27
C ASN A 115 13.74 5.27 17.45
N LEU A 116 12.51 5.79 17.50
CA LEU A 116 12.11 6.99 16.76
C LEU A 116 12.75 8.28 17.28
N PHE A 117 13.12 8.34 18.57
CA PHE A 117 13.59 9.57 19.21
C PHE A 117 15.10 9.74 19.14
N ALA A 118 15.83 8.63 19.22
CA ALA A 118 17.28 8.58 19.11
C ALA A 118 17.71 7.36 18.28
N PRO A 119 17.44 7.35 16.97
CA PRO A 119 17.76 6.23 16.10
C PRO A 119 19.26 6.00 16.02
N VAL A 120 19.67 4.74 16.19
CA VAL A 120 21.05 4.26 16.08
C VAL A 120 21.07 3.21 14.99
N TRP A 121 22.02 3.33 14.07
CA TRP A 121 22.15 2.44 12.93
C TRP A 121 22.27 0.99 13.36
N ASP A 122 21.35 0.16 12.87
CA ASP A 122 21.41 -1.28 13.00
C ASP A 122 21.66 -1.92 11.62
N CYS A 123 22.94 -2.16 11.32
CA CYS A 123 23.36 -2.85 10.10
C CYS A 123 23.72 -4.32 10.38
N PRO A 124 22.85 -5.29 10.00
CA PRO A 124 23.17 -6.71 10.09
C PRO A 124 24.43 -7.05 9.27
N PRO A 125 25.21 -8.07 9.66
CA PRO A 125 26.49 -8.39 9.02
C PRO A 125 26.41 -8.51 7.50
N GLU A 126 25.37 -9.14 6.94
CA GLU A 126 25.20 -9.27 5.50
C GLU A 126 24.93 -7.94 4.78
N TYR A 127 24.54 -6.89 5.49
CA TYR A 127 24.33 -5.56 4.94
C TYR A 127 25.50 -4.59 5.18
N ARG A 128 26.58 -5.00 5.86
CA ARG A 128 27.74 -4.13 6.15
C ARG A 128 28.65 -3.96 4.93
N ARG A 129 28.14 -3.25 3.93
CA ARG A 129 28.81 -3.00 2.64
C ARG A 129 28.36 -1.66 2.06
N ARG A 130 28.96 -1.27 0.94
CA ARG A 130 28.56 -0.09 0.17
C ARG A 130 27.37 -0.41 -0.73
N PHE A 131 26.39 0.48 -0.72
CA PHE A 131 25.24 0.44 -1.62
C PHE A 131 25.19 1.74 -2.42
N GLU A 132 25.25 1.61 -3.75
CA GLU A 132 25.20 2.71 -4.68
C GLU A 132 23.96 2.58 -5.56
N VAL A 133 23.13 3.63 -5.58
CA VAL A 133 21.96 3.75 -6.46
C VAL A 133 22.32 4.78 -7.54
N ARG A 134 22.82 4.28 -8.67
CA ARG A 134 23.43 5.13 -9.71
C ARG A 134 22.46 6.15 -10.31
N PRO A 135 21.18 5.83 -10.61
CA PRO A 135 20.25 6.78 -11.22
C PRO A 135 19.99 8.06 -10.41
N ILE A 136 20.16 8.00 -9.09
CA ILE A 136 19.92 9.14 -8.17
C ILE A 136 21.21 9.59 -7.45
N HIS A 137 22.37 9.05 -7.84
CA HIS A 137 23.67 9.32 -7.23
C HIS A 137 23.70 9.17 -5.70
N LEU A 138 22.94 8.21 -5.16
CA LEU A 138 22.90 7.93 -3.73
C LEU A 138 23.95 6.88 -3.38
N LEU A 139 24.77 7.16 -2.37
CA LEU A 139 25.76 6.22 -1.83
C LEU A 139 25.57 6.10 -0.32
N LEU A 140 25.36 4.88 0.17
CA LEU A 140 25.37 4.53 1.58
C LEU A 140 26.52 3.56 1.85
N ASP A 141 27.48 3.96 2.69
CA ASP A 141 28.52 3.07 3.19
C ASP A 141 28.13 2.48 4.54
N ALA A 142 27.49 1.30 4.55
CA ALA A 142 27.02 0.66 5.78
C ALA A 142 28.11 -0.14 6.51
N ALA A 143 29.36 -0.17 6.03
CA ALA A 143 30.44 -0.96 6.63
C ALA A 143 30.77 -0.51 8.06
N GLU A 144 30.69 0.79 8.33
CA GLU A 144 31.05 1.39 9.62
C GLU A 144 29.89 2.12 10.30
N LEU A 145 28.65 1.95 9.84
CA LEU A 145 27.51 2.69 10.40
C LEU A 145 26.93 2.03 11.64
N HIS A 146 27.03 0.70 11.78
CA HIS A 146 26.44 -0.01 12.92
C HIS A 146 26.85 0.62 14.27
N GLY A 147 25.86 0.98 15.09
CA GLY A 147 26.06 1.61 16.39
C GLY A 147 26.23 3.14 16.35
N LYS A 148 26.33 3.78 15.17
CA LYS A 148 26.40 5.25 15.05
C LYS A 148 24.99 5.86 15.07
N GLY A 149 24.87 7.08 15.60
CA GLY A 149 23.62 7.83 15.53
C GLY A 149 23.23 8.14 14.08
N LEU A 150 21.94 8.10 13.77
CA LEU A 150 21.44 8.45 12.44
C LEU A 150 21.70 9.94 12.15
N SER A 151 22.16 10.20 10.93
CA SER A 151 22.30 11.53 10.33
C SER A 151 21.85 11.42 8.87
N TRP A 152 21.20 12.47 8.35
CA TRP A 152 20.78 12.53 6.95
C TRP A 152 21.98 12.50 5.99
N ASP A 153 23.16 12.97 6.41
CA ASP A 153 24.36 12.98 5.59
C ASP A 153 24.81 11.56 5.19
N HIS A 154 24.49 10.55 6.01
CA HIS A 154 24.83 9.15 5.70
C HIS A 154 24.16 8.62 4.43
N VAL A 155 23.04 9.23 4.01
CA VAL A 155 22.33 8.88 2.75
C VAL A 155 22.49 9.96 1.68
N GLY A 156 23.52 10.82 1.80
CA GLY A 156 23.74 11.93 0.86
C GLY A 156 22.93 13.19 1.19
N GLY A 157 22.32 13.25 2.38
CA GLY A 157 21.47 14.35 2.81
C GLY A 157 20.00 14.13 2.46
N LEU A 158 19.17 15.08 2.90
CA LEU A 158 17.73 15.03 2.67
C LEU A 158 17.35 15.05 1.17
N PRO A 159 17.97 15.86 0.28
CA PRO A 159 17.62 15.86 -1.13
C PRO A 159 17.77 14.47 -1.77
N GLN A 160 18.87 13.77 -1.50
CA GLN A 160 19.08 12.41 -1.98
C GLN A 160 18.05 11.42 -1.42
N TYR A 161 17.65 11.58 -0.16
CA TYR A 161 16.59 10.76 0.43
C TYR A 161 15.23 11.00 -0.27
N LEU A 162 14.90 12.24 -0.61
CA LEU A 162 13.66 12.55 -1.35
C LEU A 162 13.69 11.95 -2.76
N GLU A 163 14.83 12.02 -3.46
CA GLU A 163 15.04 11.35 -4.75
C GLU A 163 14.89 9.82 -4.63
N LEU A 164 15.33 9.22 -3.52
CA LEU A 164 15.12 7.80 -3.25
C LEU A 164 13.62 7.45 -3.13
N LEU A 165 12.81 8.30 -2.48
CA LEU A 165 11.36 8.10 -2.43
C LEU A 165 10.72 8.18 -3.81
N VAL A 166 11.12 9.16 -4.62
CA VAL A 166 10.64 9.31 -6.01
C VAL A 166 11.05 8.11 -6.86
N TYR A 167 12.30 7.64 -6.72
CA TYR A 167 12.81 6.46 -7.40
C TYR A 167 11.94 5.23 -7.14
N PHE A 168 11.58 4.96 -5.88
CA PHE A 168 10.70 3.84 -5.55
C PHE A 168 9.29 4.02 -6.12
N ALA A 169 8.71 5.21 -6.02
CA ALA A 169 7.37 5.46 -6.55
C ALA A 169 7.31 5.22 -8.06
N ASN A 170 8.29 5.73 -8.82
CA ASN A 170 8.38 5.52 -10.26
C ASN A 170 8.59 4.04 -10.59
N TRP A 171 9.49 3.35 -9.87
CA TRP A 171 9.74 1.93 -10.12
C TRP A 171 8.49 1.06 -9.94
N ILE A 172 7.72 1.30 -8.88
CA ILE A 172 6.46 0.59 -8.63
C ILE A 172 5.41 0.93 -9.69
N GLU A 173 5.34 2.19 -10.11
CA GLU A 173 4.45 2.63 -11.19
C GLU A 173 4.77 1.91 -12.51
N ASP A 174 6.04 1.85 -12.89
CA ASP A 174 6.52 1.14 -14.08
C ASP A 174 6.16 -0.36 -14.03
N LEU A 175 6.35 -1.01 -12.87
CA LEU A 175 5.93 -2.42 -12.67
C LEU A 175 4.42 -2.59 -12.91
N HIS A 176 3.60 -1.69 -12.35
CA HIS A 176 2.16 -1.71 -12.57
C HIS A 176 1.74 -1.36 -14.00
N GLU A 177 2.56 -0.65 -14.78
CA GLU A 177 2.31 -0.39 -16.19
C GLU A 177 2.65 -1.60 -17.07
N LEU A 178 3.74 -2.29 -16.78
CA LEU A 178 4.11 -3.55 -17.45
C LEU A 178 3.04 -4.62 -17.25
N ASP A 179 2.48 -4.74 -16.04
CA ASP A 179 1.37 -5.66 -15.74
C ASP A 179 0.07 -5.35 -16.51
N LYS A 180 -0.08 -4.11 -17.00
CA LYS A 180 -1.25 -3.70 -17.79
C LYS A 180 -1.04 -3.83 -19.30
N GLN A 181 0.20 -4.01 -19.76
CA GLN A 181 0.44 -4.19 -21.19
C GLN A 181 -0.14 -5.54 -21.64
N PRO A 182 -1.01 -5.56 -22.66
CA PRO A 182 -1.43 -6.81 -23.25
C PRO A 182 -0.21 -7.48 -23.87
N VAL A 183 0.11 -8.70 -23.42
CA VAL A 183 1.15 -9.53 -24.03
C VAL A 183 0.87 -9.59 -25.55
N PRO A 184 1.79 -9.17 -26.43
CA PRO A 184 1.60 -9.39 -27.85
C PRO A 184 1.57 -10.90 -28.06
N GLY A 185 0.43 -11.40 -28.53
CA GLY A 185 0.32 -12.78 -28.97
C GLY A 185 1.34 -13.07 -30.08
N PRO A 186 1.65 -14.34 -30.38
CA PRO A 186 2.72 -14.75 -31.31
C PRO A 186 2.51 -14.34 -32.80
N THR A 187 1.72 -13.33 -33.11
CA THR A 187 1.16 -13.11 -34.46
C THR A 187 1.64 -11.84 -35.16
N ASP A 188 2.49 -11.01 -34.55
CA ASP A 188 2.97 -9.75 -35.18
C ASP A 188 4.15 -9.94 -36.15
N LEU A 189 4.16 -11.04 -36.90
CA LEU A 189 5.14 -11.30 -37.97
C LEU A 189 4.49 -11.81 -39.26
N TRP A 190 3.38 -11.24 -39.72
CA TRP A 190 2.94 -11.45 -41.11
C TRP A 190 2.53 -10.14 -41.78
N VAL A 191 3.42 -9.69 -42.65
CA VAL A 191 3.23 -8.65 -43.66
C VAL A 191 2.14 -9.09 -44.65
N ASN A 192 1.18 -8.19 -44.88
CA ASN A 192 0.30 -8.05 -46.05
C ASN A 192 -0.12 -9.31 -46.83
N ASP A 193 -1.38 -9.72 -46.69
CA ASP A 193 -2.13 -10.30 -47.82
C ASP A 193 -3.62 -9.93 -47.68
N PRO A 194 -4.20 -9.13 -48.61
CA PRO A 194 -5.61 -8.81 -48.61
C PRO A 194 -6.35 -9.86 -49.45
N ASP A 195 -6.97 -10.84 -48.78
CA ASP A 195 -8.19 -11.53 -49.22
C ASP A 195 -8.36 -12.83 -48.43
N LYS A 196 -9.19 -12.79 -47.39
CA LYS A 196 -10.10 -13.89 -47.01
C LYS A 196 -11.04 -13.45 -45.89
N GLU A 197 -12.24 -13.07 -46.30
CA GLU A 197 -13.40 -13.05 -45.43
C GLU A 197 -13.75 -14.48 -44.98
N LEU A 198 -14.03 -14.58 -43.67
CA LEU A 198 -14.98 -15.49 -43.01
C LEU A 198 -14.77 -17.01 -43.16
N GLU A 199 -14.00 -17.59 -42.24
CA GLU A 199 -14.44 -18.79 -41.51
C GLU A 199 -14.02 -18.66 -40.03
N GLN A 200 -14.97 -18.28 -39.17
CA GLN A 200 -14.82 -18.41 -37.71
C GLN A 200 -14.86 -19.90 -37.35
N VAL A 201 -13.71 -20.55 -37.37
CA VAL A 201 -13.53 -21.83 -36.67
C VAL A 201 -13.37 -21.50 -35.20
N VAL A 202 -14.43 -21.77 -34.44
CA VAL A 202 -14.42 -21.79 -32.97
C VAL A 202 -13.43 -22.86 -32.53
N VAL A 203 -12.17 -22.48 -32.32
CA VAL A 203 -11.24 -23.32 -31.57
C VAL A 203 -11.64 -23.19 -30.11
N LEU A 204 -12.35 -24.21 -29.64
CA LEU A 204 -12.58 -24.53 -28.24
C LEU A 204 -11.22 -24.68 -27.54
N ALA A 205 -10.61 -23.57 -27.16
CA ALA A 205 -9.55 -23.56 -26.16
C ALA A 205 -10.22 -23.79 -24.80
N THR A 206 -10.51 -25.06 -24.55
CA THR A 206 -10.64 -25.63 -23.23
C THR A 206 -9.54 -25.00 -22.37
N PRO A 207 -9.86 -24.28 -21.28
CA PRO A 207 -8.82 -23.74 -20.42
C PRO A 207 -7.95 -24.91 -19.99
N ALA A 208 -6.62 -24.72 -20.11
CA ALA A 208 -5.64 -25.68 -19.64
C ALA A 208 -6.10 -26.20 -18.28
N ARG A 209 -6.36 -27.50 -18.27
CA ARG A 209 -6.89 -28.26 -17.14
C ARG A 209 -6.09 -27.89 -15.90
N ALA A 210 -6.80 -27.58 -14.83
CA ALA A 210 -6.24 -27.49 -13.48
C ALA A 210 -5.64 -28.86 -13.11
N GLU A 211 -4.42 -29.16 -13.57
CA GLU A 211 -3.78 -30.46 -13.34
C GLU A 211 -2.97 -30.53 -12.05
N ASN A 212 -2.99 -29.50 -11.18
CA ASN A 212 -2.23 -29.57 -9.91
C ASN A 212 -2.93 -29.00 -8.67
N ILE A 213 -4.28 -28.95 -8.63
CA ILE A 213 -5.02 -28.70 -7.39
C ILE A 213 -6.12 -29.74 -7.28
N ASP A 214 -5.78 -30.92 -6.75
CA ASP A 214 -6.75 -31.94 -6.38
C ASP A 214 -7.34 -31.62 -5.01
N GLY A 215 -8.66 -31.78 -4.84
CA GLY A 215 -9.33 -31.47 -3.57
C GLY A 215 -10.78 -31.04 -3.69
N PRO A 216 -11.49 -30.95 -2.55
CA PRO A 216 -12.93 -30.66 -2.50
C PRO A 216 -13.29 -29.30 -3.12
N VAL A 217 -12.39 -28.30 -3.06
CA VAL A 217 -12.64 -26.96 -3.63
C VAL A 217 -12.61 -26.99 -5.17
N ALA A 218 -11.68 -27.73 -5.78
CA ALA A 218 -11.62 -27.87 -7.23
C ALA A 218 -12.85 -28.60 -7.77
N ARG A 219 -13.28 -29.68 -7.09
CA ARG A 219 -14.51 -30.43 -7.44
C ARG A 219 -15.76 -29.56 -7.31
N PHE A 220 -15.86 -28.76 -6.24
CA PHE A 220 -16.94 -27.80 -6.07
C PHE A 220 -17.01 -26.76 -7.21
N VAL A 221 -15.87 -26.21 -7.64
CA VAL A 221 -15.84 -25.24 -8.75
C VAL A 221 -16.34 -25.86 -10.06
N VAL A 222 -15.98 -27.12 -10.32
CA VAL A 222 -16.43 -27.83 -11.52
C VAL A 222 -17.91 -28.19 -11.46
N GLU A 223 -18.42 -28.62 -10.30
CA GLU A 223 -19.78 -29.16 -10.17
C GLU A 223 -20.85 -28.11 -9.86
N GLN A 224 -20.50 -27.02 -9.19
CA GLN A 224 -21.47 -26.06 -8.62
C GLN A 224 -21.26 -24.61 -9.07
N CYS A 225 -20.24 -24.34 -9.89
CA CYS A 225 -19.91 -22.98 -10.32
C CYS A 225 -19.84 -22.83 -11.84
N GLU A 226 -20.24 -21.66 -12.31
CA GLU A 226 -20.00 -21.20 -13.68
C GLU A 226 -18.79 -20.27 -13.73
N VAL A 227 -17.78 -20.66 -14.49
CA VAL A 227 -16.54 -19.89 -14.70
C VAL A 227 -16.66 -19.05 -15.96
N GLY A 228 -16.37 -17.75 -15.85
CA GLY A 228 -16.43 -16.84 -16.99
C GLY A 228 -16.09 -15.40 -16.61
N GLY A 229 -15.45 -14.65 -17.52
CA GLY A 229 -14.88 -13.33 -17.23
C GLY A 229 -15.88 -12.24 -16.80
N LYS A 230 -17.19 -12.48 -16.95
CA LYS A 230 -18.26 -11.57 -16.49
C LYS A 230 -18.94 -12.04 -15.19
N ASN A 231 -18.59 -13.22 -14.68
CA ASN A 231 -19.25 -13.81 -13.51
C ASN A 231 -18.69 -13.22 -12.21
N LEU A 232 -19.59 -12.91 -11.29
CA LEU A 232 -19.30 -12.28 -10.00
C LEU A 232 -20.14 -12.93 -8.91
N VAL A 233 -19.54 -13.15 -7.74
CA VAL A 233 -20.26 -13.67 -6.58
C VAL A 233 -19.70 -13.13 -5.27
N LEU A 234 -20.56 -12.94 -4.27
CA LEU A 234 -20.12 -12.54 -2.94
C LEU A 234 -19.30 -13.65 -2.29
N ALA A 235 -18.17 -13.30 -1.68
CA ALA A 235 -17.29 -14.26 -1.03
C ALA A 235 -17.98 -15.02 0.11
N LYS A 236 -18.95 -14.38 0.78
CA LYS A 236 -19.77 -15.02 1.81
C LYS A 236 -20.71 -16.08 1.21
N GLU A 237 -21.33 -15.77 0.08
CA GLU A 237 -22.31 -16.65 -0.59
C GLU A 237 -21.62 -17.84 -1.22
N LEU A 238 -20.49 -17.61 -1.90
CA LEU A 238 -19.71 -18.68 -2.52
C LEU A 238 -19.19 -19.68 -1.48
N TYR A 239 -18.69 -19.19 -0.33
CA TYR A 239 -18.24 -20.07 0.75
C TYR A 239 -19.40 -20.81 1.43
N ALA A 240 -20.54 -20.15 1.63
CA ALA A 240 -21.73 -20.81 2.17
C ALA A 240 -22.23 -21.93 1.22
N GLY A 241 -22.22 -21.69 -0.09
CA GLY A 241 -22.54 -22.70 -1.10
C GLY A 241 -21.59 -23.90 -1.04
N PHE A 242 -20.29 -23.65 -0.88
CA PHE A 242 -19.29 -24.70 -0.70
C PHE A 242 -19.55 -25.56 0.54
N GLN A 243 -19.84 -24.95 1.69
CA GLN A 243 -20.14 -25.70 2.92
C GLN A 243 -21.40 -26.57 2.79
N VAL A 244 -22.41 -26.09 2.07
CA VAL A 244 -23.63 -26.87 1.80
C VAL A 244 -23.30 -28.06 0.88
N TRP A 245 -22.53 -27.85 -0.18
CA TRP A 245 -22.13 -28.92 -1.10
C TRP A 245 -21.25 -29.98 -0.41
N CYS A 246 -20.31 -29.59 0.45
CA CYS A 246 -19.51 -30.53 1.26
C CYS A 246 -20.41 -31.43 2.13
N ARG A 247 -21.42 -30.86 2.80
CA ARG A 247 -22.39 -31.64 3.60
C ARG A 247 -23.23 -32.61 2.77
N GLN A 248 -23.56 -32.24 1.53
CA GLN A 248 -24.37 -33.08 0.63
C GLN A 248 -23.56 -34.22 0.00
N THR A 249 -22.27 -33.99 -0.26
CA THR A 249 -21.36 -34.97 -0.86
C THR A 249 -20.62 -35.83 0.17
N GLY A 250 -20.71 -35.46 1.46
CA GLY A 250 -20.02 -36.15 2.55
C GLY A 250 -18.50 -35.90 2.58
N LEU A 251 -18.05 -34.78 1.98
CA LEU A 251 -16.65 -34.36 1.97
C LEU A 251 -16.37 -33.39 3.11
N ASP A 252 -15.17 -33.46 3.68
CA ASP A 252 -14.73 -32.54 4.72
C ASP A 252 -14.59 -31.11 4.17
N ASP A 253 -15.18 -30.14 4.87
CA ASP A 253 -15.03 -28.73 4.51
C ASP A 253 -13.66 -28.19 4.95
N VAL A 254 -13.13 -27.26 4.16
CA VAL A 254 -11.91 -26.53 4.51
C VAL A 254 -12.28 -25.16 5.08
N SER A 255 -11.41 -24.61 5.94
CA SER A 255 -11.64 -23.27 6.50
C SER A 255 -11.80 -22.21 5.42
N GLN A 256 -12.58 -21.16 5.70
CA GLN A 256 -12.83 -20.05 4.76
C GLN A 256 -11.55 -19.39 4.22
N ARG A 257 -10.50 -19.36 5.03
CA ARG A 257 -9.17 -18.86 4.63
C ARG A 257 -8.52 -19.80 3.61
N SER A 258 -8.54 -21.11 3.85
CA SER A 258 -7.99 -22.12 2.93
C SER A 258 -8.79 -22.19 1.62
N PHE A 259 -10.12 -22.14 1.71
CA PHE A 259 -11.02 -22.05 0.56
C PHE A 259 -10.66 -20.85 -0.34
N GLY A 260 -10.49 -19.68 0.26
CA GLY A 260 -10.09 -18.48 -0.48
C GLY A 260 -8.70 -18.60 -1.12
N MET A 261 -7.73 -19.18 -0.41
CA MET A 261 -6.38 -19.42 -0.97
C MET A 261 -6.42 -20.36 -2.17
N GLN A 262 -7.21 -21.42 -2.12
CA GLN A 262 -7.36 -22.37 -3.23
C GLN A 262 -8.07 -21.74 -4.45
N LEU A 263 -9.07 -20.86 -4.23
CA LEU A 263 -9.68 -20.09 -5.31
C LEU A 263 -8.68 -19.14 -5.99
N THR A 264 -7.82 -18.46 -5.21
CA THR A 264 -6.75 -17.62 -5.78
C THR A 264 -5.73 -18.46 -6.55
N ALA A 265 -5.36 -19.64 -6.05
CA ALA A 265 -4.46 -20.56 -6.75
C ALA A 265 -5.07 -21.11 -8.05
N MET A 266 -6.39 -21.24 -8.13
CA MET A 266 -7.14 -21.57 -9.36
C MET A 266 -7.34 -20.37 -10.32
N GLY A 267 -6.77 -19.21 -10.00
CA GLY A 267 -6.80 -18.02 -10.86
C GLY A 267 -7.99 -17.09 -10.67
N PHE A 268 -8.84 -17.31 -9.65
CA PHE A 268 -9.93 -16.39 -9.33
C PHE A 268 -9.44 -15.19 -8.52
N LEU A 269 -9.95 -14.00 -8.84
CA LEU A 269 -9.54 -12.75 -8.19
C LEU A 269 -10.55 -12.35 -7.11
N ARG A 270 -10.06 -11.95 -5.94
CA ARG A 270 -10.89 -11.42 -4.85
C ARG A 270 -10.81 -9.91 -4.82
N ARG A 271 -11.94 -9.21 -4.97
CA ARG A 271 -12.02 -7.75 -4.91
C ARG A 271 -12.93 -7.27 -3.78
N ARG A 272 -12.71 -6.06 -3.30
CA ARG A 272 -13.61 -5.36 -2.37
C ARG A 272 -14.43 -4.36 -3.18
N ARG A 273 -15.75 -4.49 -3.15
CA ARG A 273 -16.69 -3.59 -3.83
C ARG A 273 -17.62 -2.91 -2.80
N GLY A 274 -18.51 -2.02 -3.25
CA GLY A 274 -19.31 -1.10 -2.42
C GLY A 274 -19.87 -1.67 -1.10
N ARG A 275 -19.93 -0.82 -0.07
CA ARG A 275 -20.27 -1.16 1.35
C ARG A 275 -19.30 -2.14 2.03
N GLY A 276 -18.07 -2.24 1.53
CA GLY A 276 -16.98 -2.96 2.20
C GLY A 276 -17.02 -4.48 2.08
N LYS A 277 -17.91 -5.04 1.25
CA LYS A 277 -18.07 -6.50 1.03
C LYS A 277 -17.01 -7.05 0.08
N HIS A 278 -16.69 -8.34 0.23
CA HIS A 278 -15.73 -9.06 -0.61
C HIS A 278 -16.45 -9.88 -1.69
N TRP A 279 -15.93 -9.84 -2.90
CA TRP A 279 -16.45 -10.49 -4.11
C TRP A 279 -15.35 -11.32 -4.77
N TRP A 280 -15.74 -12.37 -5.48
CA TRP A 280 -14.89 -13.14 -6.39
C TRP A 280 -15.26 -12.82 -7.83
N ASP A 281 -14.26 -12.53 -8.65
CA ASP A 281 -14.37 -12.28 -10.08
C ASP A 281 -13.97 -13.53 -10.88
N GLY A 282 -14.72 -13.80 -11.95
CA GLY A 282 -14.49 -14.93 -12.84
C GLY A 282 -15.32 -16.18 -12.49
N ILE A 283 -16.13 -16.14 -11.43
CA ILE A 283 -16.89 -17.29 -10.93
C ILE A 283 -18.24 -16.87 -10.35
N ARG A 284 -19.27 -17.70 -10.53
CA ARG A 284 -20.58 -17.58 -9.84
C ARG A 284 -21.15 -18.95 -9.52
N LEU A 285 -22.06 -19.02 -8.55
CA LEU A 285 -22.81 -20.25 -8.25
C LEU A 285 -23.79 -20.55 -9.39
N SER A 286 -23.79 -21.79 -9.88
CA SER A 286 -24.76 -22.27 -10.86
C SER A 286 -26.15 -22.31 -10.21
N GLY A 287 -27.09 -21.49 -10.72
CA GLY A 287 -28.48 -21.47 -10.23
C GLY A 287 -28.91 -20.23 -9.43
N VAL A 288 -28.07 -19.18 -9.30
CA VAL A 288 -28.51 -17.89 -8.75
C VAL A 288 -28.93 -16.95 -9.89
N SER A 289 -30.23 -16.78 -10.11
CA SER A 289 -30.80 -15.74 -10.98
C SER A 289 -30.44 -14.34 -10.45
N GLU A 290 -30.03 -13.44 -11.34
CA GLU A 290 -29.51 -12.09 -11.04
C GLU A 290 -30.40 -11.29 -10.07
N PRO A 291 -29.83 -10.57 -9.08
CA PRO A 291 -30.52 -9.47 -8.44
C PRO A 291 -30.37 -8.21 -9.31
N ALA A 292 -31.48 -7.79 -9.92
CA ALA A 292 -31.60 -6.50 -10.60
C ALA A 292 -31.24 -5.36 -9.64
N VAL A 293 -30.30 -4.51 -10.06
CA VAL A 293 -29.92 -3.28 -9.37
C VAL A 293 -30.93 -2.20 -9.76
N GLU A 294 -31.85 -1.88 -8.85
CA GLU A 294 -32.77 -0.75 -8.98
C GLU A 294 -32.03 0.53 -8.51
N GLU A 295 -31.68 1.40 -9.47
CA GLU A 295 -31.20 2.75 -9.20
C GLU A 295 -32.37 3.64 -8.80
N THR A 296 -32.30 4.27 -7.63
CA THR A 296 -33.16 5.42 -7.31
C THR A 296 -32.31 6.58 -6.81
N PHE A 297 -32.05 7.51 -7.72
CA PHE A 297 -31.73 8.90 -7.42
C PHE A 297 -33.02 9.59 -6.93
N ALA A 298 -33.01 10.11 -5.69
CA ALA A 298 -33.92 11.17 -5.29
C ALA A 298 -33.24 12.02 -4.21
N GLY A 299 -32.94 13.27 -4.56
CA GLY A 299 -32.35 14.23 -3.64
C GLY A 299 -33.32 14.71 -2.56
N ARG A 300 -32.76 15.08 -1.41
CA ARG A 300 -33.29 16.12 -0.52
C ARG A 300 -32.20 16.60 0.43
N SER A 301 -32.03 17.92 0.46
CA SER A 301 -31.19 18.72 1.36
C SER A 301 -31.49 18.52 2.86
N PRO A 302 -30.60 18.95 3.77
CA PRO A 302 -30.54 18.45 5.14
C PRO A 302 -31.55 19.17 6.05
N ALA A 303 -32.23 18.41 6.90
CA ALA A 303 -32.98 18.93 8.02
C ALA A 303 -32.33 18.49 9.34
N LEU A 304 -32.10 19.49 10.19
CA LEU A 304 -31.65 19.42 11.57
C LEU A 304 -32.44 18.39 12.39
N ALA A 305 -31.74 17.57 13.16
CA ALA A 305 -32.30 16.95 14.36
C ALA A 305 -31.19 16.66 15.39
N ASN A 306 -31.23 17.44 16.47
CA ASN A 306 -30.57 17.15 17.74
C ASN A 306 -30.96 15.76 18.25
N GLY A 307 -29.99 15.03 18.77
CA GLY A 307 -30.21 13.78 19.50
C GLY A 307 -29.03 13.47 20.40
N HIS A 308 -29.09 13.96 21.64
CA HIS A 308 -28.26 13.52 22.74
C HIS A 308 -28.32 11.99 22.91
N TYR A 309 -27.16 11.34 22.98
CA TYR A 309 -26.99 10.09 23.72
C TYR A 309 -25.75 10.21 24.58
N GLY A 310 -25.97 10.23 25.89
CA GLY A 310 -24.95 10.36 26.91
C GLY A 310 -24.23 9.06 27.21
N GLY A 311 -23.01 9.24 27.72
CA GLY A 311 -22.44 8.49 28.84
C GLY A 311 -22.04 7.05 28.58
N TYR A 312 -20.73 6.81 28.47
CA TYR A 312 -20.02 5.77 29.21
C TYR A 312 -18.52 6.09 29.23
N GLN A 313 -18.04 6.64 30.35
CA GLN A 313 -16.64 6.59 30.76
C GLN A 313 -16.37 5.26 31.47
N PRO A 314 -15.22 4.62 31.26
CA PRO A 314 -14.61 3.77 32.26
C PRO A 314 -13.45 4.53 32.92
N GLU A 315 -13.56 4.75 34.23
CA GLU A 315 -12.47 5.24 35.06
C GLU A 315 -11.33 4.20 35.17
N LEU A 316 -10.10 4.69 35.32
CA LEU A 316 -8.94 3.89 35.70
C LEU A 316 -8.57 4.19 37.18
N PRO A 317 -8.17 3.19 37.99
CA PRO A 317 -7.92 3.39 39.41
C PRO A 317 -6.55 4.00 39.71
N THR A 318 -6.51 4.64 40.87
CA THR A 318 -5.44 5.38 41.58
C THR A 318 -4.06 4.72 41.64
#